data_AF-A0A2V5TGX1-F1
#
_entry.id   AF-A0A2V5TGX1-F1
#
_cell.length_a   1.000
_cell.length_b   1.000
_cell.length_c   1.000
_cell.angle_alpha   90.00
_cell.angle_beta   90.00
_cell.angle_gamma   90.00
#
_symmetry.space_group_name_H-M   'P 1'
#
loop_
_entity.id
_entity.type
_entity.pdbx_description
1 polymer ?
#
loop_
_entity_poly.entity_id
_entity_poly.type
_entity_poly.pdbx_seq_one_letter_code
_entity_poly.pdbx_strand_id
1 'polypeptide(L)'
;MKKLFLIALLVSGLAFNGKAQQTDSCRRTAQDALASCRDAAQSDYSLALGKCDNLADPAARAQCQSQASADLNDARQTCQEQNDARLAACARLGGAPYDPVIDPSNFVAR
;
A
#
# COMPACT_ATOMS: atom_id res chain seq x y z
N MET A 1 -25.94 -41.65 -42.06
CA MET A 1 -25.24 -42.82 -41.51
C MET A 1 -24.26 -42.34 -40.44
N LYS A 2 -24.58 -42.58 -39.18
CA LYS A 2 -23.74 -42.24 -38.01
C LYS A 2 -22.48 -43.09 -38.05
N LYS A 3 -21.29 -42.46 -38.12
CA LYS A 3 -20.02 -43.11 -37.78
C LYS A 3 -19.49 -42.42 -36.53
N LEU A 4 -19.75 -43.04 -35.38
CA LEU A 4 -18.99 -42.82 -34.15
C LEU A 4 -17.53 -43.18 -34.45
N PHE A 5 -16.60 -42.26 -34.21
CA PHE A 5 -15.21 -42.61 -34.01
C PHE A 5 -14.79 -42.08 -32.63
N LEU A 6 -14.41 -43.02 -31.78
CA LEU A 6 -13.89 -42.84 -30.44
C LEU A 6 -12.42 -42.39 -30.49
N ILE A 7 -12.14 -41.36 -29.69
CA ILE A 7 -10.98 -41.16 -28.80
C ILE A 7 -9.58 -41.02 -29.42
N ALA A 8 -8.98 -39.85 -29.19
CA ALA A 8 -7.69 -39.73 -28.50
C ALA A 8 -7.57 -38.32 -27.90
N LEU A 9 -7.97 -38.16 -26.63
CA LEU A 9 -7.59 -36.98 -25.84
C LEU A 9 -6.09 -37.10 -25.52
N LEU A 10 -5.26 -36.52 -26.39
CA LEU A 10 -3.87 -36.22 -26.08
C LEU A 10 -3.88 -35.12 -25.00
N VAL A 11 -3.86 -35.52 -23.73
CA VAL A 11 -3.52 -34.61 -22.63
C VAL A 11 -2.03 -34.34 -22.73
N SER A 12 -1.65 -33.41 -23.60
CA SER A 12 -0.33 -32.82 -23.59
C SER A 12 -0.15 -32.14 -22.23
N GLY A 13 0.63 -32.77 -21.36
CA GLY A 13 0.99 -32.21 -20.06
C GLY A 13 1.69 -30.87 -20.26
N LEU A 14 0.94 -29.79 -20.14
CA LEU A 14 1.50 -28.48 -19.85
C LEU A 14 2.07 -28.59 -18.44
N ALA A 15 3.35 -28.94 -18.36
CA ALA A 15 4.15 -28.70 -17.19
C ALA A 15 4.18 -27.18 -16.99
N PHE A 16 3.20 -26.65 -16.25
CA PHE A 16 3.25 -25.32 -15.69
C PHE A 16 4.42 -25.31 -14.72
N ASN A 17 5.61 -25.04 -15.25
CA ASN A 17 6.74 -24.54 -14.47
C ASN A 17 6.39 -23.11 -14.07
N GLY A 18 5.32 -22.95 -13.27
CA GLY A 18 5.06 -21.73 -12.55
C GLY A 18 6.18 -21.62 -11.54
N LYS A 19 7.23 -20.86 -11.85
CA LYS A 19 8.00 -20.23 -10.79
C LYS A 19 6.95 -19.47 -9.98
N ALA A 20 6.67 -19.92 -8.76
CA ALA A 20 5.80 -19.19 -7.85
C ALA A 20 6.29 -17.75 -7.88
N GLN A 21 5.47 -16.85 -8.43
CA GLN A 21 5.85 -15.45 -8.56
C GLN A 21 6.03 -14.97 -7.13
N GLN A 22 7.28 -14.81 -6.73
CA GLN A 22 7.62 -14.45 -5.38
C GLN A 22 6.90 -13.14 -5.07
N THR A 23 5.94 -13.19 -4.16
CA THR A 23 5.11 -12.03 -3.81
C THR A 23 6.03 -10.93 -3.33
N ASP A 24 6.07 -9.80 -4.05
CA ASP A 24 6.83 -8.61 -3.68
C ASP A 24 6.11 -7.92 -2.49
N SER A 25 6.31 -8.51 -1.32
CA SER A 25 5.68 -8.16 -0.05
C SER A 25 6.16 -6.79 0.42
N CYS A 26 7.43 -6.44 0.12
CA CYS A 26 7.94 -5.11 0.38
C CYS A 26 7.17 -4.05 -0.42
N ARG A 27 7.01 -4.22 -1.74
CA ARG A 27 6.22 -3.26 -2.54
C ARG A 27 4.75 -3.22 -2.13
N ARG A 28 4.14 -4.37 -1.85
CA ARG A 28 2.73 -4.42 -1.43
C ARG A 28 2.49 -3.62 -0.16
N THR A 29 3.30 -3.87 0.87
CA THR A 29 3.17 -3.14 2.14
C THR A 29 3.52 -1.65 2.00
N ALA A 30 4.42 -1.27 1.10
CA ALA A 30 4.67 0.14 0.76
C ALA A 30 3.43 0.82 0.17
N GLN A 31 2.72 0.14 -0.74
CA GLN A 31 1.47 0.63 -1.35
C GLN A 31 0.33 0.71 -0.33
N ASP A 32 0.19 -0.30 0.53
CA ASP A 32 -0.82 -0.29 1.60
C ASP A 32 -0.56 0.87 2.59
N ALA A 33 0.71 1.12 2.94
CA ALA A 33 1.08 2.28 3.76
C ALA A 33 0.79 3.63 3.06
N LEU A 34 1.02 3.74 1.75
CA LEU A 34 0.66 4.92 0.97
C LEU A 34 -0.85 5.17 1.01
N ALA A 35 -1.66 4.13 0.79
CA ALA A 35 -3.11 4.23 0.84
C ALA A 35 -3.58 4.67 2.23
N SER A 36 -3.12 4.00 3.28
CA SER A 36 -3.45 4.34 4.67
C SER A 36 -3.05 5.78 5.02
N CYS A 37 -1.87 6.24 4.59
CA CYS A 37 -1.43 7.62 4.82
C CYS A 37 -2.36 8.64 4.14
N ARG A 38 -2.80 8.37 2.90
CA ARG A 38 -3.73 9.25 2.18
C ARG A 38 -5.11 9.28 2.82
N ASP A 39 -5.58 8.13 3.31
CA ASP A 39 -6.86 8.04 4.02
C ASP A 39 -6.81 8.81 5.35
N ALA A 40 -5.69 8.74 6.08
CA ALA A 40 -5.47 9.54 7.27
C ALA A 40 -5.48 11.05 6.97
N ALA A 41 -4.76 11.48 5.93
CA ALA A 41 -4.77 12.88 5.49
C ALA A 41 -6.18 13.37 5.12
N GLN A 42 -6.98 12.53 4.44
CA GLN A 42 -8.36 12.84 4.10
C GLN A 42 -9.27 12.93 5.35
N SER A 43 -9.06 12.06 6.33
CA SER A 43 -9.75 12.09 7.61
C SER A 43 -9.46 13.39 8.36
N ASP A 44 -8.18 13.76 8.47
CA ASP A 44 -7.74 14.99 9.16
C ASP A 44 -8.29 16.25 8.48
N TYR A 45 -8.27 16.30 7.14
CA TYR A 45 -8.90 17.37 6.37
C TYR A 45 -10.40 17.51 6.66
N SER A 46 -11.13 16.39 6.67
CA SER A 46 -12.57 16.38 6.92
C SER A 46 -12.89 16.87 8.35
N LEU A 47 -12.08 16.46 9.33
CA LEU A 47 -12.17 16.95 10.70
C LEU A 47 -11.85 18.45 10.79
N ALA A 48 -10.84 18.94 10.06
CA ALA A 48 -10.48 20.35 10.03
C ALA A 48 -11.62 21.21 9.46
N LEU A 49 -12.26 20.79 8.36
CA LEU A 49 -13.42 21.48 7.82
C LEU A 49 -14.57 21.58 8.83
N GLY A 50 -14.90 20.48 9.51
CA GLY A 50 -15.93 20.49 10.56
C GLY A 50 -15.60 21.45 11.71
N LYS A 51 -14.32 21.63 12.04
CA LYS A 51 -13.89 22.67 12.99
C LYS A 51 -14.06 24.08 12.40
N CYS A 52 -13.71 24.29 11.13
CA CYS A 52 -13.86 25.58 10.46
C CYS A 52 -15.32 26.04 10.43
N ASP A 53 -16.28 25.14 10.23
CA ASP A 53 -17.71 25.47 10.17
C ASP A 53 -18.26 26.05 11.50
N ASN A 54 -17.58 25.81 12.62
CA ASN A 54 -17.93 26.40 13.91
C ASN A 54 -17.47 27.87 14.07
N LEU A 55 -16.73 28.43 13.10
CA LEU A 55 -16.27 29.82 13.15
C LEU A 55 -17.38 30.77 12.72
N ALA A 56 -17.76 31.70 13.61
CA ALA A 56 -18.82 32.68 13.33
C ALA A 56 -18.42 33.74 12.30
N ASP A 57 -17.15 34.17 12.31
CA ASP A 57 -16.61 35.13 11.34
C ASP A 57 -16.39 34.46 9.97
N PRO A 58 -17.03 34.94 8.89
CA PRO A 58 -16.86 34.39 7.55
C PRO A 58 -15.43 34.46 7.02
N ALA A 59 -14.68 35.51 7.35
CA ALA A 59 -13.29 35.66 6.89
C ALA A 59 -12.38 34.62 7.57
N ALA A 60 -12.51 34.47 8.89
CA ALA A 60 -11.82 33.41 9.63
C ALA A 60 -12.20 32.00 9.14
N ARG A 61 -13.48 31.76 8.82
CA ARG A 61 -13.94 30.48 8.26
C ARG A 61 -13.27 30.18 6.90
N ALA A 62 -13.27 31.13 5.99
CA ALA A 62 -12.64 30.97 4.67
C ALA A 62 -11.12 30.71 4.80
N GLN A 63 -10.44 31.45 5.68
CA GLN A 63 -9.01 31.23 5.94
C GLN A 63 -8.74 29.84 6.52
N CYS A 64 -9.56 29.38 7.46
CA CYS A 64 -9.46 28.05 8.04
C CYS A 64 -9.62 26.94 6.99
N GLN A 65 -10.62 27.08 6.10
CA GLN A 65 -10.85 26.10 5.02
C GLN A 65 -9.70 26.07 4.01
N SER A 66 -9.12 27.24 3.69
CA SER A 66 -7.92 27.35 2.86
C SER A 66 -6.74 26.63 3.51
N GLN A 67 -6.51 26.84 4.81
CA GLN A 67 -5.45 26.16 5.55
C GLN A 67 -5.65 24.63 5.57
N ALA A 68 -6.88 24.16 5.84
CA ALA A 68 -7.17 22.73 5.80
C ALA A 68 -6.86 22.11 4.43
N SER A 69 -7.15 22.83 3.34
CA SER A 69 -6.78 22.38 1.99
C SER A 69 -5.27 22.35 1.75
N ALA A 70 -4.52 23.33 2.29
CA ALA A 70 -3.06 23.32 2.22
C ALA A 70 -2.48 22.13 2.99
N ASP A 71 -2.95 21.91 4.22
CA ASP A 71 -2.51 20.80 5.08
C ASP A 71 -2.77 19.43 4.42
N LEU A 72 -3.92 19.26 3.75
CA LEU A 72 -4.21 18.05 2.98
C LEU A 72 -3.19 17.80 1.86
N ASN A 73 -2.81 18.85 1.13
CA ASN A 73 -1.87 18.74 0.03
C ASN A 73 -0.46 18.40 0.54
N ASP A 74 -0.01 19.08 1.59
CA ASP A 74 1.28 18.83 2.24
C ASP A 74 1.36 17.41 2.80
N ALA A 75 0.30 16.93 3.45
CA ALA A 75 0.22 15.57 3.95
C ALA A 75 0.26 14.54 2.81
N ARG A 76 -0.47 14.76 1.72
CA ARG A 76 -0.45 13.87 0.54
C ARG A 76 0.92 13.83 -0.14
N GLN A 77 1.61 14.97 -0.23
CA GLN A 77 2.98 15.02 -0.72
C GLN A 77 3.91 14.20 0.19
N THR A 78 3.82 14.40 1.49
CA THR A 78 4.59 13.63 2.48
C THR A 78 4.32 12.12 2.36
N CYS A 79 3.07 11.71 2.12
CA CYS A 79 2.73 10.30 1.87
C CYS A 79 3.44 9.74 0.62
N GLN A 80 3.54 10.54 -0.45
CA GLN A 80 4.25 10.14 -1.66
C GLN A 80 5.76 10.00 -1.41
N GLU A 81 6.36 10.96 -0.72
CA GLU A 81 7.78 10.91 -0.37
C GLU A 81 8.11 9.68 0.50
N GLN A 82 7.25 9.33 1.46
CA GLN A 82 7.37 8.09 2.23
C GLN A 82 7.28 6.84 1.36
N ASN A 83 6.35 6.80 0.39
CA ASN A 83 6.25 5.69 -0.55
C ASN A 83 7.53 5.55 -1.39
N ASP A 84 8.07 6.67 -1.90
CA ASP A 84 9.27 6.66 -2.72
C ASP A 84 10.48 6.15 -1.91
N ALA A 85 10.61 6.57 -0.66
CA ALA A 85 11.61 6.05 0.27
C ALA A 85 11.44 4.54 0.54
N ARG A 86 10.20 4.06 0.70
CA ARG A 86 9.90 2.62 0.87
C ARG A 86 10.26 1.81 -0.37
N LEU A 87 9.90 2.29 -1.56
CA LEU A 87 10.24 1.62 -2.81
C LEU A 87 11.76 1.59 -3.05
N ALA A 88 12.46 2.67 -2.69
CA ALA A 88 13.93 2.72 -2.72
C ALA A 88 14.56 1.69 -1.75
N ALA A 89 13.96 1.49 -0.56
CA ALA A 89 14.39 0.45 0.37
C ALA A 89 14.13 -0.95 -0.20
N CYS A 90 12.94 -1.20 -0.77
CA CYS A 90 12.61 -2.48 -1.42
C CYS A 90 13.59 -2.83 -2.55
N ALA A 91 14.02 -1.84 -3.34
CA ALA A 91 15.00 -2.04 -4.40
C ALA A 91 16.37 -2.51 -3.87
N ARG A 92 16.73 -2.13 -2.64
CA ARG A 92 18.00 -2.51 -2.00
C ARG A 92 17.91 -3.82 -1.21
N LEU A 93 16.77 -4.08 -0.56
CA LEU A 93 16.59 -5.21 0.35
C LEU A 93 15.97 -6.44 -0.34
N GLY A 94 15.30 -6.25 -1.47
CA GLY A 94 14.49 -7.27 -2.12
C GLY A 94 13.02 -7.25 -1.67
N GLY A 95 12.19 -8.01 -2.38
CA GLY A 95 10.72 -8.01 -2.19
C GLY A 95 10.19 -9.09 -1.24
N ALA A 96 11.04 -9.97 -0.70
CA ALA A 96 10.60 -11.07 0.14
C ALA A 96 10.01 -10.57 1.48
N PRO A 97 9.05 -11.30 2.10
CA PRO A 97 8.67 -11.06 3.48
C PRO A 97 9.89 -11.08 4.40
N TYR A 98 9.90 -10.21 5.41
CA TYR A 98 10.88 -10.28 6.48
C TYR A 98 10.49 -11.40 7.46
N ASP A 99 11.24 -12.50 7.42
CA ASP A 99 11.06 -13.66 8.29
C ASP A 99 12.44 -14.25 8.66
N PRO A 100 13.23 -13.56 9.50
CA PRO A 100 14.53 -14.04 9.91
C PRO A 100 14.40 -15.23 10.87
N VAL A 101 15.31 -16.19 10.75
CA VAL A 101 15.48 -17.22 11.80
C VAL A 101 16.05 -16.53 13.04
N ILE A 102 15.27 -16.50 14.12
CA ILE A 102 15.71 -15.96 15.41
C ILE A 102 16.52 -17.02 16.14
N ASP A 103 17.81 -16.74 16.36
CA ASP A 103 18.67 -17.53 17.23
C ASP A 103 18.64 -16.93 18.65
N PRO A 104 18.08 -17.64 19.65
CA PRO A 104 18.02 -17.14 21.03
C PRO A 104 19.39 -16.82 21.63
N SER A 105 20.47 -17.44 21.14
CA SER A 105 21.83 -17.18 21.64
C SER A 105 22.36 -15.79 21.28
N ASN A 106 21.76 -15.11 20.29
CA ASN A 106 22.08 -13.72 19.93
C ASN A 106 21.49 -12.69 20.91
N PHE A 107 20.73 -13.11 21.92
CA PHE A 107 20.04 -12.23 22.86
C PHE A 107 20.49 -12.53 24.30
N VAL A 108 20.65 -11.49 25.12
CA VAL A 108 20.94 -11.65 26.56
C VAL A 108 19.64 -11.92 27.33
N ALA A 109 19.74 -12.74 28.37
CA ALA A 109 18.64 -12.91 29.32
C ALA A 109 18.33 -11.57 30.02
N ARG A 110 17.04 -11.26 30.17
CA ARG A 110 16.57 -10.09 30.94
C ARG A 110 16.88 -10.23 32.41
#